data_AF-A0ABD3UE40-F1
#
_entry.id   AF-A0ABD3UE40-F1
#
_cell.length_a   1.000
_cell.length_b   1.000
_cell.length_c   1.000
_cell.angle_alpha   90.00
_cell.angle_beta   90.00
_cell.angle_gamma   90.00
#
_symmetry.space_group_name_H-M   'P 1'
#
loop_
_entity.id
_entity.type
_entity.pdbx_description
1 polymer ?
#
loop_
_entity_poly.entity_id
_entity_poly.type
_entity_poly.pdbx_seq_one_letter_code
_entity_poly.pdbx_strand_id
1 'polypeptide(L)'
;MTAGHSQEQFQPAIDLSQALDDISVKTILLHRSNLQEEMLQYFKADILNTTLKFKFVNECGHDADGVSRDAYAGFWELFFLRNADGEVYRIPVLSQDYGQEE
;
A
#
# COMPACT_ATOMS: atom_id res chain seq x y z
N MET A 1 46.27 3.15 -40.14
CA MET A 1 45.25 4.20 -39.95
C MET A 1 43.92 3.48 -39.72
N THR A 2 43.66 3.15 -38.45
CA THR A 2 42.60 3.71 -37.56
C THR A 2 41.22 3.07 -37.76
N ALA A 3 41.00 2.05 -36.92
CA ALA A 3 39.81 1.68 -36.14
C ALA A 3 38.41 2.26 -36.47
N GLY A 4 37.41 1.39 -36.31
CA GLY A 4 36.01 1.77 -36.13
C GLY A 4 35.06 0.58 -35.97
N HIS A 5 35.34 -0.34 -35.03
CA HIS A 5 34.34 -1.29 -34.55
C HIS A 5 33.39 -0.53 -33.61
N SER A 6 32.16 -0.27 -34.04
CA SER A 6 31.09 0.21 -33.16
C SER A 6 30.29 -1.00 -32.68
N GLN A 7 30.64 -1.52 -31.51
CA GLN A 7 29.76 -2.40 -30.76
C GLN A 7 28.72 -1.52 -30.05
N GLU A 8 27.44 -1.68 -30.42
CA GLU A 8 26.32 -1.22 -29.60
C GLU A 8 26.36 -1.98 -28.27
N GLN A 9 26.75 -1.29 -27.20
CA GLN A 9 26.58 -1.76 -25.83
C GLN A 9 25.10 -1.71 -25.50
N PHE A 10 24.41 -2.85 -25.66
CA PHE A 10 23.12 -3.07 -25.01
C PHE A 10 23.34 -3.07 -23.50
N GLN A 11 22.80 -2.06 -22.83
CA GLN A 11 22.69 -2.06 -21.37
C GLN A 11 21.85 -3.28 -20.96
N PRO A 12 22.29 -4.09 -19.98
CA PRO A 12 21.45 -5.16 -19.48
C PRO A 12 20.19 -4.53 -18.91
N ALA A 13 19.02 -5.01 -19.37
CA ALA A 13 17.76 -4.67 -18.74
C ALA A 13 17.92 -4.92 -17.24
N ILE A 14 17.59 -3.92 -16.42
CA ILE A 14 17.56 -4.09 -14.97
C ILE A 14 16.58 -5.22 -14.72
N ASP A 15 17.12 -6.38 -14.30
CA ASP A 15 16.31 -7.53 -13.97
C ASP A 15 15.60 -7.23 -12.65
N LEU A 16 14.41 -6.63 -12.77
CA LEU A 16 13.55 -6.28 -11.64
C LEU A 16 13.08 -7.52 -10.85
N SER A 17 13.28 -8.74 -11.37
CA SER A 17 12.93 -9.95 -10.63
C SER A 17 13.82 -10.13 -9.40
N GLN A 18 15.08 -9.70 -9.48
CA GLN A 18 16.05 -9.82 -8.39
C GLN A 18 15.79 -8.85 -7.21
N ALA A 19 14.98 -7.80 -7.42
CA ALA A 19 14.58 -6.86 -6.36
C ALA A 19 13.30 -7.29 -5.61
N LEU A 20 12.63 -8.36 -6.05
CA LEU A 20 11.38 -8.84 -5.46
C LEU A 20 11.58 -10.02 -4.50
N ASP A 21 12.75 -10.65 -4.51
CA ASP A 21 13.03 -11.89 -3.77
C ASP A 21 13.16 -11.72 -2.24
N ASP A 22 13.25 -10.49 -1.71
CA ASP A 22 13.31 -10.25 -0.25
C ASP A 22 12.08 -9.50 0.30
N ILE A 23 10.97 -9.47 -0.45
CA ILE A 23 9.73 -8.90 0.09
C ILE A 23 9.07 -9.95 0.98
N SER A 24 9.31 -9.85 2.28
CA SER A 24 8.62 -10.69 3.25
C SER A 24 7.10 -10.52 3.14
N VAL A 25 6.35 -11.63 3.14
CA VAL A 25 4.88 -11.63 3.05
C VAL A 25 4.31 -11.96 4.42
N LYS A 26 3.47 -11.06 4.97
CA LYS A 26 2.83 -11.23 6.28
C LYS A 26 1.33 -11.34 6.11
N THR A 27 0.76 -12.44 6.60
CA THR A 27 -0.70 -12.61 6.64
C THR A 27 -1.24 -12.04 7.94
N ILE A 28 -2.20 -11.12 7.83
CA ILE A 28 -2.88 -10.47 8.95
C ILE A 28 -4.29 -11.04 9.05
N LEU A 29 -4.63 -11.55 10.24
CA LEU A 29 -5.97 -12.03 10.56
C LEU A 29 -6.73 -10.92 11.29
N LEU A 30 -7.93 -10.62 10.83
CA LEU A 30 -8.76 -9.53 11.34
C LEU A 30 -10.14 -10.03 11.75
N HIS A 31 -10.69 -9.46 12.82
CA HIS A 31 -12.08 -9.60 13.24
C HIS A 31 -12.83 -8.30 12.92
N ARG A 32 -13.98 -8.39 12.25
CA ARG A 32 -14.77 -7.18 11.92
C ARG A 32 -15.16 -6.36 13.15
N SER A 33 -15.40 -7.02 14.29
CA SER A 33 -15.73 -6.35 15.56
C SER A 33 -14.60 -5.51 16.15
N ASN A 34 -13.34 -5.87 15.84
CA ASN A 34 -12.13 -5.28 16.43
C ASN A 34 -11.18 -4.70 15.37
N LEU A 35 -11.67 -4.52 14.14
CA LEU A 35 -10.89 -4.16 12.95
C LEU A 35 -9.96 -2.97 13.19
N GLN A 36 -10.45 -1.88 13.80
CA GLN A 36 -9.65 -0.68 14.04
C GLN A 36 -8.45 -0.93 14.97
N GLU A 37 -8.68 -1.62 16.09
CA GLU A 37 -7.64 -1.88 17.10
C GLU A 37 -6.58 -2.84 16.57
N GLU A 38 -7.03 -3.91 15.89
CA GLU A 38 -6.14 -4.90 15.31
C GLU A 38 -5.28 -4.27 14.20
N MET A 39 -5.87 -3.51 13.29
CA MET A 39 -5.12 -2.82 12.24
C MET A 39 -4.07 -1.86 12.84
N LEU A 40 -4.43 -1.06 13.85
CA LEU A 40 -3.47 -0.17 14.54
C LEU A 40 -2.31 -0.93 15.16
N GLN A 41 -2.55 -2.11 15.73
CA GLN A 41 -1.48 -2.93 16.31
C GLN A 41 -0.46 -3.38 15.26
N TYR A 42 -0.89 -3.58 14.02
CA TYR A 42 -0.03 -3.96 12.90
C TYR A 42 0.67 -2.78 12.22
N PHE A 43 0.16 -1.54 12.34
CA PHE A 43 0.82 -0.34 11.81
C PHE A 43 2.06 0.07 12.63
N LYS A 44 3.12 -0.76 12.54
CA LYS A 44 4.46 -0.55 13.12
C LYS A 44 5.51 -0.49 12.01
N ALA A 45 6.73 -0.03 12.34
CA ALA A 45 7.79 0.17 11.34
C ALA A 45 8.18 -1.08 10.53
N ASP A 46 7.91 -2.28 11.07
CA ASP A 46 8.23 -3.58 10.44
C ASP A 46 7.34 -3.90 9.21
N ILE A 47 6.15 -3.31 9.11
CA ILE A 47 5.24 -3.61 7.99
C ILE A 47 5.51 -2.79 6.73
N LEU A 48 6.32 -1.73 6.80
CA LEU A 48 6.53 -0.80 5.68
C LEU A 48 7.25 -1.43 4.47
N ASN A 49 8.08 -2.45 4.72
CA ASN A 49 8.84 -3.16 3.69
C ASN A 49 8.32 -4.60 3.47
N THR A 50 7.06 -4.85 3.85
CA THR A 50 6.46 -6.19 3.88
C THR A 50 5.19 -6.18 3.01
N THR A 51 4.99 -7.22 2.20
CA THR A 51 3.69 -7.42 1.54
C THR A 51 2.67 -7.93 2.54
N LEU A 52 1.58 -7.20 2.73
CA LEU A 52 0.49 -7.59 3.63
C LEU A 52 -0.59 -8.35 2.88
N LYS A 53 -1.06 -9.46 3.46
CA LYS A 53 -2.26 -10.18 3.01
C LYS A 53 -3.28 -10.23 4.13
N PHE A 54 -4.48 -9.75 3.87
CA PHE A 54 -5.53 -9.71 4.89
C PHE A 54 -6.47 -10.91 4.77
N LYS A 55 -6.98 -11.38 5.92
CA LYS A 55 -8.07 -12.35 6.00
C LYS A 55 -8.98 -11.99 7.16
N PHE A 56 -10.29 -12.03 6.92
CA PHE A 56 -11.26 -11.96 8.01
C PHE A 56 -11.48 -13.35 8.62
N VAL A 57 -11.46 -13.41 9.95
CA VAL A 57 -11.65 -14.67 10.68
C VAL A 57 -13.06 -15.21 10.40
N ASN A 58 -13.16 -16.51 10.11
CA ASN A 58 -14.39 -17.22 9.73
C ASN A 58 -15.02 -16.76 8.40
N GLU A 59 -14.29 -16.02 7.56
CA GLU A 59 -14.74 -15.61 6.24
C GLU A 59 -13.86 -16.21 5.15
N CYS A 60 -14.49 -16.64 4.05
CA CYS A 60 -13.77 -17.09 2.86
C CYS A 60 -13.72 -15.93 1.86
N GLY A 61 -12.60 -15.20 1.88
CA GLY A 61 -12.33 -14.17 0.88
C GLY A 61 -12.10 -14.79 -0.50
N HIS A 62 -12.87 -14.37 -1.50
CA HIS A 62 -12.73 -14.87 -2.88
C HIS A 62 -11.53 -14.26 -3.61
N ASP A 63 -11.21 -13.00 -3.29
CA ASP A 63 -10.18 -12.20 -3.94
C ASP A 63 -9.32 -11.47 -2.90
N ALA A 64 -7.99 -11.63 -2.98
CA ALA A 64 -7.07 -11.07 -2.00
C ALA A 64 -7.05 -9.53 -2.04
N ASP A 65 -7.19 -8.95 -3.24
CA ASP A 65 -7.19 -7.50 -3.42
C ASP A 65 -8.50 -6.89 -2.91
N GLY A 66 -9.63 -7.58 -3.14
CA GLY A 66 -10.94 -7.25 -2.59
C GLY A 66 -10.94 -7.25 -1.06
N VAL A 67 -10.38 -8.29 -0.43
CA VAL A 67 -10.28 -8.37 1.04
C VAL A 67 -9.40 -7.26 1.60
N SER A 68 -8.29 -6.94 0.93
CA SER A 68 -7.39 -5.86 1.34
C SER A 68 -8.10 -4.50 1.28
N ARG A 69 -8.84 -4.25 0.20
CA ARG A 69 -9.64 -3.03 0.03
C ARG A 69 -10.73 -2.91 1.10
N ASP A 70 -11.43 -4.01 1.41
CA ASP A 70 -12.45 -4.07 2.46
C ASP A 70 -11.83 -3.76 3.84
N ALA A 71 -10.67 -4.35 4.16
CA ALA A 71 -9.96 -4.09 5.42
C ALA A 71 -9.55 -2.62 5.58
N TYR A 72 -8.96 -2.00 4.55
CA TYR A 72 -8.56 -0.59 4.60
C TYR A 72 -9.76 0.35 4.64
N ALA A 73 -10.80 0.08 3.85
CA ALA A 73 -12.02 0.90 3.85
C ALA A 73 -12.70 0.87 5.21
N GLY A 74 -12.91 -0.34 5.78
CA GLY A 74 -13.52 -0.50 7.09
C GLY A 74 -12.70 0.12 8.22
N PHE A 75 -11.36 0.06 8.14
CA PHE A 75 -10.49 0.76 9.09
C PHE A 75 -10.76 2.27 9.08
N TRP A 76 -10.74 2.91 7.91
CA TRP A 76 -10.93 4.36 7.81
C TRP A 76 -12.33 4.78 8.23
N GLU A 77 -13.37 4.03 7.83
CA GLU A 77 -14.74 4.29 8.26
C GLU A 77 -14.87 4.27 9.78
N LEU A 78 -14.35 3.23 10.44
CA LEU A 78 -14.35 3.12 11.90
C LEU A 78 -13.51 4.22 12.56
N PHE A 79 -12.35 4.53 12.00
CA PHE A 79 -11.49 5.60 12.50
C PHE A 79 -12.20 6.96 12.47
N PHE A 80 -12.81 7.32 11.35
CA PHE A 80 -13.58 8.56 11.23
C PHE A 80 -14.78 8.57 12.18
N LEU A 81 -15.56 7.48 12.22
CA LEU A 81 -16.74 7.40 13.07
C LEU A 81 -16.40 7.57 14.56
N ARG A 82 -15.28 6.97 15.02
CA ARG A 82 -14.93 6.95 16.45
C ARG A 82 -14.07 8.12 16.90
N ASN A 83 -13.26 8.71 16.02
CA ASN A 83 -12.27 9.72 16.39
C ASN A 83 -12.54 11.11 15.79
N ALA A 84 -13.46 11.24 14.83
CA ALA A 84 -13.80 12.53 14.21
C ALA A 84 -15.16 13.08 14.66
N ASP A 85 -15.83 12.44 15.64
CA ASP A 85 -17.06 12.97 16.22
C ASP A 85 -16.76 14.31 16.92
N GLY A 86 -17.42 15.38 16.47
CA GLY A 86 -17.21 16.76 16.94
C GLY A 86 -16.17 17.58 16.18
N GLU A 87 -15.40 16.99 15.27
CA GLU A 87 -14.52 17.74 14.36
C GLU A 87 -15.34 18.29 13.18
N VAL A 88 -15.31 19.61 12.98
CA VAL A 88 -15.89 20.24 11.77
C VAL A 88 -15.12 19.69 10.58
N TYR A 89 -15.82 19.04 9.64
CA TYR A 89 -15.25 18.55 8.39
C TYR A 89 -14.39 19.65 7.72
N ARG A 90 -13.06 19.53 7.80
CA ARG A 90 -12.15 20.44 7.10
C ARG A 90 -11.64 19.72 5.87
N ILE A 91 -12.16 20.09 4.70
CA ILE A 91 -11.52 19.70 3.44
C ILE A 91 -10.18 20.45 3.39
N PRO A 92 -9.03 19.75 3.25
CA PRO A 92 -7.79 20.42 2.93
C PRO A 92 -7.98 21.22 1.65
N VAL A 93 -7.72 22.53 1.69
CA VAL A 93 -7.77 23.35 0.48
C VAL A 93 -6.69 22.82 -0.46
N LEU A 94 -7.12 22.10 -1.50
CA LEU A 94 -6.25 21.74 -2.61
C LEU A 94 -5.98 23.03 -3.38
N SER A 95 -4.86 23.69 -3.12
CA SER A 95 -4.37 24.77 -3.96
C SER A 95 -4.10 24.18 -5.35
N GLN A 96 -4.84 24.66 -6.34
CA GLN A 96 -4.63 24.35 -7.75
C GLN A 96 -3.34 25.03 -8.23
N ASP A 97 -2.18 24.55 -7.80
CA ASP A 97 -0.89 24.98 -8.36
C ASP A 97 -0.49 24.13 -9.58
N TYR A 98 -1.36 23.19 -9.98
CA TYR A 98 -1.16 22.38 -11.17
C TYR A 98 -1.53 23.20 -12.42
N GLY A 99 -0.57 23.95 -12.95
CA GLY A 99 -0.72 24.69 -14.22
C GLY A 99 0.08 25.99 -14.38
N GLN A 100 1.08 26.28 -13.54
CA GLN A 100 1.90 27.51 -13.69
C GLN A 100 3.25 27.25 -14.40
N GLU A 101 3.31 26.29 -15.33
CA GLU A 101 4.42 26.17 -16.29
C GLU A 101 3.83 25.91 -17.69
N GLU A 102 3.54 26.99 -18.42
CA GLU A 102 3.47 27.02 -19.89
C GLU A 102 4.41 28.09 -20.44
#